data_AF-A0AAE0AK15-F1
#
_entry.id   AF-A0AAE0AK15-F1
#
_cell.length_a   1.000
_cell.length_b   1.000
_cell.length_c   1.000
_cell.angle_alpha   90.00
_cell.angle_beta   90.00
_cell.angle_gamma   90.00
#
_symmetry.space_group_name_H-M   'P 1'
#
loop_
_entity.id
_entity.type
_entity.pdbx_description
1 polymer ?
#
loop_
_entity_poly.entity_id
_entity_poly.type
_entity_poly.pdbx_seq_one_letter_code
_entity_poly.pdbx_strand_id
1 'polypeptide(L)'
;MMIYSWFHVPPINGALLINIGDALQIMSNGRYRSVEHRVTANGSSNMISVPIFVNPRPQDMIGPLPEALANLQASFVLGLRQTFLREGTY
;
A
#
# COMPACT_ATOMS: atom_id res chain seq x y z
N MET A 1 -19.13 -13.22 -7.82
CA MET A 1 -17.74 -13.45 -8.26
C MET A 1 -17.14 -12.09 -8.59
N MET A 2 -16.22 -11.57 -7.78
CA MET A 2 -15.55 -10.29 -8.09
C MET A 2 -14.33 -10.57 -8.97
N ILE A 3 -14.26 -9.88 -10.10
CA ILE A 3 -13.14 -9.94 -11.05
C ILE A 3 -12.05 -8.96 -10.60
N TYR A 4 -10.89 -9.47 -10.20
CA TYR A 4 -9.70 -8.65 -9.96
C TYR A 4 -8.80 -8.73 -11.20
N SER A 5 -8.32 -7.59 -11.66
CA SER A 5 -7.41 -7.49 -12.80
C SER A 5 -6.20 -6.63 -12.42
N TRP A 6 -5.05 -6.96 -13.03
CA TRP A 6 -3.82 -6.19 -12.87
C TRP A 6 -3.82 -5.03 -13.86
N PHE A 7 -3.43 -3.85 -13.39
CA PHE A 7 -3.28 -2.66 -14.21
C PHE A 7 -1.81 -2.23 -14.29
N HIS A 8 -1.34 -1.93 -15.50
CA HIS A 8 0.01 -1.43 -15.71
C HIS A 8 0.06 0.07 -15.41
N VAL A 9 1.04 0.49 -14.60
CA VAL A 9 1.26 1.90 -14.26
C VAL A 9 2.54 2.35 -14.98
N PRO A 10 2.45 3.11 -16.08
CA PRO A 10 3.62 3.58 -16.79
C PRO A 10 4.35 4.66 -15.99
N PRO A 11 5.69 4.70 -15.99
CA PRO A 11 6.43 5.81 -15.40
C PRO A 11 6.15 7.10 -16.17
N ILE A 12 5.92 8.18 -15.44
CA ILE A 12 5.77 9.54 -16.00
C ILE A 12 7.04 10.31 -15.65
N ASN A 13 7.67 10.93 -16.64
CA ASN A 13 8.90 11.69 -16.44
C ASN A 13 8.65 12.85 -15.43
N GLY A 14 9.52 12.95 -14.42
CA GLY A 14 9.42 13.96 -13.36
C GLY A 14 8.31 13.70 -12.31
N ALA A 15 7.63 12.56 -12.36
CA ALA A 15 6.58 12.22 -11.41
C ALA A 15 7.05 11.20 -10.36
N LEU A 16 6.37 11.20 -9.22
CA LEU A 16 6.47 10.18 -8.18
C LEU A 16 5.23 9.30 -8.20
N LEU A 17 5.43 7.99 -8.05
CA LEU A 17 4.35 7.05 -7.75
C LEU A 17 4.19 6.94 -6.24
N ILE A 18 3.00 7.26 -5.73
CA ILE A 18 2.67 7.17 -4.30
C ILE A 18 1.59 6.13 -4.11
N ASN A 19 1.85 5.12 -3.29
CA ASN A 19 0.88 4.13 -2.86
C ASN A 19 0.55 4.29 -1.36
N ILE A 20 -0.64 3.83 -0.99
CA ILE A 20 -1.10 3.79 0.40
C ILE A 20 -0.59 2.50 1.04
N GLY A 21 0.02 2.62 2.22
CA GLY A 21 0.39 1.47 3.05
C GLY A 21 -0.65 1.13 4.12
N ASP A 22 -0.52 -0.05 4.71
CA ASP A 22 -1.47 -0.60 5.68
C ASP A 22 -1.69 0.32 6.90
N ALA A 23 -0.63 0.98 7.38
CA ALA A 23 -0.72 1.92 8.50
C ALA A 23 -1.73 3.04 8.22
N LEU A 24 -1.68 3.66 7.05
CA LEU A 24 -2.60 4.73 6.67
C LEU A 24 -4.01 4.21 6.39
N GLN A 25 -4.15 2.98 5.88
CA GLN A 25 -5.46 2.32 5.78
C GLN A 25 -6.10 2.15 7.18
N ILE A 26 -5.34 1.67 8.16
CA ILE A 26 -5.83 1.49 9.54
C ILE A 26 -6.18 2.86 10.17
N MET A 27 -5.27 3.83 10.09
CA MET A 27 -5.48 5.18 10.64
C MET A 27 -6.69 5.90 10.04
N SER A 28 -7.00 5.61 8.78
CA SER A 28 -8.15 6.20 8.08
C SER A 28 -9.44 5.39 8.22
N ASN A 29 -9.47 4.38 9.09
CA ASN A 29 -10.60 3.46 9.25
C ASN A 29 -11.07 2.83 7.92
N GLY A 30 -10.12 2.45 7.06
CA GLY A 30 -10.40 1.84 5.76
C GLY A 30 -10.81 2.82 4.65
N ARG A 31 -10.84 4.13 4.90
CA ARG A 31 -11.16 5.14 3.87
C ARG A 31 -10.12 5.17 2.75
N TYR A 32 -8.83 5.02 3.09
CA TYR A 32 -7.76 4.81 2.12
C TYR A 32 -7.42 3.33 2.03
N ARG A 33 -7.24 2.82 0.80
CA ARG A 33 -6.99 1.39 0.55
C ARG A 33 -5.53 1.15 0.22
N SER A 34 -4.90 0.31 1.02
CA SER A 34 -3.66 -0.39 0.70
C SER A 34 -3.97 -1.48 -0.32
N VAL A 35 -3.31 -1.42 -1.48
CA VAL A 35 -3.58 -2.30 -2.61
C VAL A 35 -2.38 -3.18 -2.93
N GLU A 36 -2.65 -4.40 -3.39
CA GLU A 36 -1.62 -5.29 -3.90
C GLU A 36 -0.94 -4.65 -5.11
N HIS A 37 0.38 -4.74 -5.14
CA HIS A 37 1.21 -4.24 -6.23
C HIS A 37 2.37 -5.21 -6.45
N ARG A 38 2.85 -5.30 -7.70
CA ARG A 38 3.98 -6.15 -8.08
C ARG A 38 4.82 -5.44 -9.13
N VAL A 39 6.10 -5.75 -9.14
CA VAL A 39 7.00 -5.40 -10.25
C VAL A 39 7.15 -6.64 -11.11
N THR A 40 7.03 -6.49 -12.43
CA THR A 40 7.25 -7.58 -13.39
C THR A 40 8.61 -7.39 -14.05
N ALA A 41 9.42 -8.45 -14.07
CA ALA A 41 10.68 -8.44 -14.80
C ALA A 41 10.42 -8.30 -16.31
N ASN A 42 11.18 -7.42 -16.97
CA ASN A 42 11.20 -7.31 -18.41
C ASN A 42 12.57 -7.78 -18.90
N GLY A 43 12.63 -8.90 -19.62
CA GLY A 43 13.88 -9.49 -20.12
C GLY A 43 14.60 -8.67 -21.20
N SER A 44 14.07 -7.51 -21.59
CA SER A 44 14.62 -6.65 -22.66
C SER A 44 15.29 -5.37 -22.15
N SER A 45 15.08 -4.96 -20.90
CA SER A 45 15.58 -3.68 -20.39
C SER A 45 15.71 -3.65 -18.88
N ASN A 46 16.76 -3.00 -18.39
CA ASN A 46 16.93 -2.74 -16.97
C ASN A 46 15.99 -1.62 -16.50
N MET A 47 15.35 -1.81 -15.35
CA MET A 47 14.56 -0.80 -14.67
C MET A 47 15.11 -0.62 -13.24
N ILE A 48 15.37 0.63 -12.85
CA ILE A 48 15.84 0.98 -11.50
C ILE A 48 14.76 1.84 -10.84
N SER A 49 14.41 1.51 -9.60
CA SER A 49 13.52 2.30 -8.76
C SER A 49 14.11 2.47 -7.36
N VAL A 50 13.77 3.57 -6.70
CA VAL A 50 14.23 3.88 -5.33
C VAL A 50 13.00 4.15 -4.47
N PRO A 51 12.46 3.14 -3.77
CA PRO A 51 11.29 3.33 -2.92
C PRO A 51 11.67 4.04 -1.62
N ILE A 52 10.81 4.95 -1.17
CA ILE A 52 10.88 5.58 0.15
C ILE A 52 9.63 5.17 0.93
N PHE A 53 9.83 4.61 2.12
CA PHE A 53 8.73 4.19 2.99
C PHE A 53 8.57 5.15 4.16
N VAL A 54 7.37 5.72 4.30
CA VAL A 54 6.98 6.56 5.43
C VAL A 54 6.11 5.74 6.35
N ASN A 55 6.65 5.32 7.49
CA ASN A 55 5.99 4.44 8.44
C ASN A 55 5.93 5.07 9.84
N PRO A 56 4.94 4.69 10.67
CA PRO A 56 4.98 4.98 12.10
C PRO A 56 6.21 4.39 12.77
N ARG A 57 6.55 4.87 13.96
CA ARG A 57 7.68 4.31 14.72
C ARG A 57 7.31 2.88 15.18
N PRO A 58 8.28 1.98 15.37
CA PRO A 58 8.01 0.61 15.78
C PRO A 58 7.17 0.47 17.06
N GLN A 59 7.30 1.44 17.98
CA GLN A 59 6.58 1.48 19.25
C GLN A 59 5.21 2.19 19.19
N ASP A 60 4.85 2.80 18.05
CA ASP A 60 3.58 3.50 17.93
C ASP A 60 2.43 2.48 17.83
N MET A 61 1.40 2.66 18.67
CA MET A 61 0.15 1.91 18.55
C MET A 61 -0.68 2.52 17.43
N ILE A 62 -0.90 1.76 16.35
CA ILE A 62 -1.65 2.22 15.17
C ILE A 62 -3.11 1.80 15.32
N GLY A 63 -4.02 2.76 15.17
CA GLY A 63 -5.46 2.55 15.13
C GLY A 63 -6.15 3.68 14.37
N PRO A 64 -7.46 3.58 14.11
CA PRO A 64 -8.23 4.66 13.51
C PRO A 64 -8.06 5.97 14.26
N LEU A 65 -7.82 7.06 13.53
CA LEU A 65 -7.82 8.41 14.10
C LEU A 65 -9.22 8.74 14.64
N PRO A 66 -9.35 9.49 15.75
CA PRO A 66 -10.66 9.88 16.30
C PRO A 66 -11.58 10.53 15.26
N GLU A 67 -11.03 11.37 14.38
CA GLU A 67 -11.76 12.06 13.31
C GLU A 67 -12.24 11.08 12.22
N ALA A 68 -11.54 9.97 12.02
CA ALA A 68 -11.93 8.92 11.09
C ALA A 68 -13.09 8.05 11.61
N LEU A 69 -13.36 8.09 12.92
CA LEU A 69 -14.48 7.40 13.56
C LEU A 69 -15.77 8.21 13.55
N ALA A 70 -15.68 9.55 13.44
CA ALA A 70 -16.82 10.45 13.55
C ALA A 70 -17.85 10.30 12.40
N ASN A 71 -17.51 9.61 11.30
CA ASN A 71 -18.29 9.62 10.05
C ASN A 71 -18.66 8.23 9.48
N LEU A 72 -18.41 7.11 10.15
CA LEU A 72 -18.75 5.76 9.64
C LEU A 72 -19.22 4.79 10.74
N GLN A 73 -20.26 4.00 10.43
CA GLN A 73 -20.67 2.82 11.19
C GLN A 73 -19.75 1.63 10.86
N ALA A 74 -19.32 0.91 11.90
CA ALA A 74 -18.46 -0.27 11.90
C ALA A 74 -16.94 -0.03 11.77
N SER A 75 -16.22 -0.50 12.78
CA SER A 75 -14.76 -0.50 12.90
C SER A 75 -14.18 -1.64 12.07
N PHE A 76 -13.28 -1.33 11.12
CA PHE A 76 -12.56 -2.34 10.36
C PHE A 76 -11.26 -2.69 11.09
N VAL A 77 -11.22 -3.85 11.76
CA VAL A 77 -9.99 -4.41 12.33
C VAL A 77 -9.46 -5.46 11.37
N LEU A 78 -8.48 -5.10 10.55
CA LEU A 78 -7.66 -6.10 9.85
C LEU A 78 -6.40 -6.37 10.65
N GLY A 79 -6.18 -7.65 10.98
CA GLY A 79 -4.91 -8.14 11.47
C GLY A 79 -3.79 -7.87 10.46
N LEU A 80 -2.62 -7.52 10.97
CA LEU A 80 -1.41 -7.22 10.21
C LEU A 80 -1.07 -8.41 9.30
N ARG A 81 -1.43 -8.34 8.02
CA ARG A 81 -0.84 -9.19 6.99
C ARG A 81 0.00 -8.28 6.10
N GLN A 82 1.22 -8.10 6.56
CA GLN A 82 2.30 -7.46 5.84
C GLN A 82 2.44 -8.13 4.46
N THR A 83 1.84 -7.53 3.43
CA THR A 83 2.05 -7.96 2.04
C THR A 83 3.39 -7.38 1.59
N PHE A 84 4.48 -7.90 2.16
CA PHE A 84 5.77 -7.81 1.51
C PHE A 84 5.78 -8.79 0.35
N LEU A 85 6.20 -8.27 -0.79
CA LEU A 85 6.78 -8.96 -1.93
C LEU A 85 7.49 -10.25 -1.47
N ARG A 86 6.81 -11.39 -1.56
CA ARG A 86 7.50 -12.64 -1.85
C ARG A 86 7.92 -12.52 -3.31
N GLU A 87 9.22 -12.33 -3.50
CA GLU A 87 10.09 -13.10 -4.39
C GLU A 87 11.37 -12.25 -4.51
N GLY A 88 12.31 -12.55 -3.61
CA GLY A 88 13.69 -12.21 -3.86
C GLY A 88 14.23 -13.20 -4.87
N THR A 89 14.60 -12.69 -6.04
CA THR A 89 15.66 -13.24 -6.87
C THR A 89 16.23 -12.08 -7.67
N TYR A 90 17.51 -11.82 -7.43
CA TYR A 90 18.34 -11.01 -8.32
C TYR A 90 18.38 -11.64 -9.72
#